data_AF-A0A4R3YIZ7-F1
#
_entry.id   AF-A0A4R3YIZ7-F1
#
_cell.length_a   1.000
_cell.length_b   1.000
_cell.length_c   1.000
_cell.angle_alpha   90.00
_cell.angle_beta   90.00
_cell.angle_gamma   90.00
#
_symmetry.space_group_name_H-M   'P 1'
#
loop_
_entity.id
_entity.type
_entity.pdbx_description
1 polymer ?
#
loop_
_entity_poly.entity_id
_entity_poly.type
_entity_poly.pdbx_seq_one_letter_code
_entity_poly.pdbx_strand_id
1 'polypeptide(L)'
;MNTEEMMNQIEILCTSLSKKNYAEHIQKGYNLLKEWYDLGYKKDDVYHILHQYYQNLDDELISDFIADLMDNIVGWCSPQMRIWKD
;
A
#
# COMPACT_ATOMS: atom_id res chain seq x y z
N MET A 1 -2.36 -9.91 12.78
CA MET A 1 -1.06 -9.34 12.35
C MET A 1 -0.87 -8.06 13.12
N ASN A 2 0.34 -7.82 13.65
CA ASN A 2 0.67 -6.53 14.27
C ASN A 2 1.17 -5.56 13.19
N THR A 3 1.27 -4.28 13.53
CA THR A 3 1.74 -3.21 12.61
C THR A 3 3.12 -3.50 12.03
N GLU A 4 4.01 -4.09 12.83
CA GLU A 4 5.38 -4.45 12.41
C GLU A 4 5.38 -5.44 11.24
N GLU A 5 4.56 -6.48 11.30
CA GLU A 5 4.46 -7.47 10.22
C GLU A 5 3.85 -6.88 8.95
N MET A 6 2.86 -5.98 9.07
CA MET A 6 2.33 -5.24 7.92
C MET A 6 3.41 -4.41 7.22
N MET A 7 4.21 -3.69 8.02
CA MET A 7 5.30 -2.88 7.51
C MET A 7 6.39 -3.71 6.86
N ASN A 8 6.78 -4.83 7.47
CA ASN A 8 7.75 -5.75 6.88
C ASN A 8 7.31 -6.23 5.49
N GLN A 9 6.02 -6.55 5.30
CA GLN A 9 5.50 -6.99 4.00
C GLN A 9 5.58 -5.88 2.93
N ILE A 10 5.32 -4.62 3.31
CA ILE A 10 5.46 -3.47 2.42
C ILE A 10 6.92 -3.21 2.08
N GLU A 11 7.81 -3.25 3.06
CA GLU A 11 9.25 -3.04 2.86
C GLU A 11 9.84 -4.12 1.94
N ILE A 12 9.42 -5.38 2.10
CA ILE A 12 9.80 -6.47 1.20
C ILE A 12 9.42 -6.16 -0.25
N LEU A 13 8.22 -5.63 -0.51
CA LEU A 13 7.84 -5.21 -1.86
C LEU A 13 8.72 -4.08 -2.38
N CYS A 14 9.14 -3.16 -1.52
CA CYS A 14 9.98 -2.03 -1.91
C CYS A 14 11.41 -2.46 -2.27
N THR A 15 11.95 -3.53 -1.68
CA THR A 15 13.36 -3.96 -1.90
C THR A 15 13.74 -4.23 -3.36
N SER A 16 12.79 -4.70 -4.18
CA SER A 16 13.01 -5.02 -5.60
C SER A 16 12.29 -4.08 -6.56
N LEU A 17 11.71 -3.00 -6.04
CA LEU A 17 10.94 -2.04 -6.82
C LEU A 17 11.84 -1.32 -7.83
N SER A 18 11.37 -1.22 -9.07
CA SER A 18 12.02 -0.47 -10.13
C SER A 18 10.97 0.05 -11.11
N LYS A 19 11.35 1.04 -11.92
CA LYS A 19 10.47 1.53 -13.01
C LYS A 19 10.07 0.44 -14.00
N LYS A 20 10.87 -0.62 -14.17
CA LYS A 20 10.60 -1.72 -15.12
C LYS A 20 9.52 -2.69 -14.64
N ASN A 21 9.41 -2.89 -13.33
CA ASN A 21 8.49 -3.85 -12.72
C ASN A 21 7.41 -3.18 -11.87
N TYR A 22 7.24 -1.86 -12.02
CA TYR A 22 6.34 -1.05 -11.21
C TYR A 22 4.89 -1.55 -11.24
N ALA A 23 4.34 -1.79 -12.44
CA ALA A 23 2.97 -2.29 -12.59
C ALA A 23 2.75 -3.66 -11.91
N GLU A 24 3.76 -4.54 -11.97
CA GLU A 24 3.71 -5.83 -11.27
C GLU A 24 3.72 -5.64 -9.75
N HIS A 25 4.53 -4.70 -9.25
CA HIS A 25 4.59 -4.39 -7.82
C HIS A 25 3.30 -3.75 -7.32
N ILE A 26 2.68 -2.87 -8.11
CA ILE A 26 1.36 -2.30 -7.79
C ILE A 26 0.32 -3.42 -7.66
N GLN A 27 0.31 -4.39 -8.57
CA GLN A 27 -0.61 -5.53 -8.47
C GLN A 27 -0.35 -6.38 -7.22
N LYS A 28 0.93 -6.59 -6.84
CA LYS A 28 1.28 -7.32 -5.61
C LYS A 28 0.83 -6.56 -4.36
N GLY A 29 1.10 -5.26 -4.28
CA GLY A 29 0.65 -4.42 -3.16
C GLY A 29 -0.88 -4.33 -3.09
N TYR A 30 -1.57 -4.27 -4.23
CA TYR A 30 -3.03 -4.34 -4.27
C TYR A 30 -3.58 -5.65 -3.69
N ASN A 31 -2.99 -6.79 -4.08
CA ASN A 31 -3.38 -8.09 -3.54
C ASN A 31 -3.11 -8.16 -2.03
N LEU A 32 -1.99 -7.62 -1.57
CA LEU A 32 -1.66 -7.54 -0.15
C LEU A 32 -2.69 -6.73 0.64
N LEU A 33 -3.08 -5.55 0.13
CA LEU A 33 -4.13 -4.74 0.74
C LEU A 33 -5.48 -5.47 0.78
N LYS A 34 -5.80 -6.27 -0.25
CA LYS A 34 -7.00 -7.12 -0.24
C LYS A 34 -6.94 -8.21 0.82
N GLU A 35 -5.80 -8.87 0.98
CA GLU A 35 -5.61 -9.85 2.05
C GLU A 35 -5.82 -9.21 3.43
N TRP A 36 -5.32 -7.99 3.62
CA TRP A 36 -5.54 -7.24 4.86
C TRP A 36 -7.02 -6.88 5.06
N TYR A 37 -7.71 -6.45 4.00
CA TYR A 37 -9.15 -6.24 4.04
C TYR A 37 -9.92 -7.52 4.43
N ASP A 38 -9.60 -8.65 3.81
CA ASP A 38 -10.25 -9.94 4.07
C ASP A 38 -9.98 -10.47 5.49
N LEU A 39 -8.85 -10.10 6.08
CA LEU A 39 -8.51 -10.37 7.49
C LEU A 39 -9.21 -9.42 8.48
N GLY A 40 -9.95 -8.41 7.99
CA GLY A 40 -10.76 -7.50 8.81
C GLY A 40 -10.01 -6.30 9.36
N TYR A 41 -8.85 -5.91 8.80
CA TYR A 41 -8.20 -4.66 9.21
C TYR A 41 -9.05 -3.45 8.79
N LYS A 42 -9.04 -2.42 9.64
CA LYS A 42 -9.82 -1.21 9.40
C LYS A 42 -9.09 -0.29 8.43
N LYS A 43 -9.87 0.35 7.55
CA LYS A 43 -9.38 1.32 6.57
C LYS A 43 -8.41 2.34 7.17
N ASP A 44 -8.86 3.00 8.25
CA ASP A 44 -8.11 4.10 8.86
C ASP A 44 -6.80 3.62 9.49
N ASP A 45 -6.77 2.42 10.06
CA ASP A 45 -5.55 1.83 10.64
C ASP A 45 -4.52 1.54 9.54
N VAL A 46 -4.96 0.89 8.45
CA VAL A 46 -4.08 0.57 7.30
C VAL A 46 -3.57 1.85 6.64
N TYR A 47 -4.47 2.81 6.40
CA TYR A 47 -4.10 4.10 5.79
C TYR A 47 -3.12 4.87 6.65
N HIS A 48 -3.34 4.93 7.97
CA HIS A 48 -2.48 5.64 8.90
C HIS A 48 -1.06 5.07 8.90
N ILE A 49 -0.93 3.74 8.92
CA ILE A 49 0.36 3.04 8.88
C ILE A 49 1.12 3.39 7.60
N LEU A 50 0.48 3.29 6.43
CA LEU A 50 1.13 3.63 5.15
C LEU A 50 1.47 5.12 5.05
N HIS A 51 0.60 6.00 5.55
CA HIS A 51 0.85 7.43 5.54
C HIS A 51 2.04 7.81 6.44
N GLN A 52 2.18 7.20 7.62
CA GLN A 52 3.35 7.38 8.47
C GLN A 52 4.63 6.93 7.78
N TYR A 53 4.59 5.80 7.08
CA TYR A 53 5.73 5.33 6.29
C TYR A 53 6.08 6.32 5.17
N TYR A 54 5.08 6.73 4.39
CA TYR A 54 5.20 7.70 3.31
C TYR A 54 5.88 9.01 3.74
N GLN A 55 5.51 9.55 4.91
CA GLN A 55 6.08 10.80 5.43
C GLN A 55 7.59 10.73 5.74
N ASN A 56 8.17 9.54 5.84
CA ASN A 56 9.58 9.34 6.18
C ASN A 56 10.42 8.84 4.98
N LEU A 57 9.86 8.79 3.78
CA LEU A 57 10.56 8.33 2.58
C LEU A 57 11.32 9.47 1.90
N ASP A 58 12.58 9.19 1.55
CA ASP A 58 13.41 10.07 0.71
C ASP A 58 13.44 9.61 -0.76
N ASP A 59 13.12 8.34 -1.03
CA ASP A 59 13.12 7.77 -2.39
C ASP A 59 11.80 8.08 -3.11
N GLU A 60 11.89 8.83 -4.21
CA GLU A 60 10.73 9.25 -5.01
C GLU A 60 9.95 8.06 -5.58
N LEU A 61 10.62 7.01 -6.04
CA LEU A 61 9.97 5.84 -6.63
C LEU A 61 9.19 5.05 -5.58
N ILE A 62 9.76 4.90 -4.39
CA ILE A 62 9.07 4.23 -3.27
C ILE A 62 7.92 5.11 -2.79
N SER A 63 8.12 6.43 -2.71
CA SER A 63 7.07 7.39 -2.34
C SER A 63 5.87 7.29 -3.27
N ASP A 64 6.09 7.31 -4.58
CA ASP A 64 5.04 7.14 -5.59
C ASP A 64 4.31 5.80 -5.42
N PHE A 65 5.06 4.71 -5.22
CA PHE A 65 4.48 3.39 -5.00
C PHE A 65 3.57 3.34 -3.77
N ILE A 66 3.99 3.90 -2.63
CA ILE A 66 3.17 3.93 -1.42
C ILE A 66 1.95 4.83 -1.60
N ALA A 67 2.08 5.97 -2.29
CA ALA A 67 0.95 6.84 -2.60
C ALA A 67 -0.11 6.11 -3.45
N ASP A 68 0.30 5.33 -4.46
CA ASP A 68 -0.62 4.52 -5.26
C ASP A 68 -1.31 3.41 -4.43
N LEU A 69 -0.59 2.80 -3.47
CA LEU A 69 -1.22 1.85 -2.54
C LEU A 69 -2.24 2.53 -1.64
N MET A 70 -1.94 3.72 -1.13
CA MET A 70 -2.89 4.53 -0.36
C MET A 70 -4.12 4.90 -1.21
N ASP A 71 -3.93 5.19 -2.49
CA ASP A 71 -5.05 5.43 -3.41
C ASP A 71 -5.99 4.22 -3.51
N ASN A 72 -5.45 3.01 -3.55
CA ASN A 72 -6.27 1.78 -3.57
C ASN A 72 -7.10 1.60 -2.28
N ILE A 73 -6.72 2.22 -1.17
CA ILE A 73 -7.48 2.18 0.09
C ILE A 73 -8.71 3.10 0.01
N VAL A 74 -8.53 4.34 -0.45
CA VAL A 74 -9.55 5.41 -0.36
C VAL A 74 -10.23 5.75 -1.69
N GLY A 75 -9.65 5.35 -2.82
CA GLY A 75 -10.16 5.56 -4.18
C GLY A 75 -10.14 7.02 -4.62
N TRP A 76 -9.05 7.75 -4.36
CA TRP A 76 -8.91 9.17 -4.69
C TRP A 76 -8.72 9.41 -6.20
N CYS A 77 -7.76 8.75 -6.83
CA CYS A 77 -7.48 8.79 -8.27
C CYS A 77 -8.28 7.72 -9.03
N SER A 78 -8.44 6.53 -8.45
CA SER A 78 -9.17 5.41 -9.08
C SER A 78 -10.27 4.85 -8.17
N PRO A 79 -11.45 5.52 -8.06
CA PRO A 79 -12.56 5.06 -7.21
C PRO A 79 -13.00 3.61 -7.48
N GLN A 80 -12.87 3.14 -8.73
CA GLN A 80 -13.19 1.76 -9.12
C GLN A 80 -12.22 0.71 -8.57
N MET A 81 -11.00 1.11 -8.22
CA MET A 81 -9.99 0.22 -7.63
C MET A 81 -10.10 0.16 -6.10
N ARG A 82 -10.89 1.05 -5.49
CA ARG A 82 -11.05 1.16 -4.04
C ARG A 82 -11.40 -0.18 -3.38
N ILE A 83 -10.61 -0.57 -2.38
CA ILE A 83 -10.79 -1.81 -1.64
C ILE A 83 -11.82 -1.64 -0.52
N TRP A 84 -11.67 -0.63 0.34
CA TRP A 84 -12.61 -0.32 1.41
C TRP A 84 -13.78 0.52 0.86
N LYS A 85 -14.96 -0.10 0.75
CA LYS A 85 -16.13 0.48 0.05
C LYS A 85 -17.11 1.24 0.95
N ASP A 86 -16.87 1.23 2.25
CA ASP A 86 -17.56 1.98 3.30
C ASP A 86 -17.79 3.46 2.97
#